data_AF-A0A2E3H886-F1
#
_entry.id   AF-A0A2E3H886-F1
#
_cell.length_a   1.000
_cell.length_b   1.000
_cell.length_c   1.000
_cell.angle_alpha   90.00
_cell.angle_beta   90.00
_cell.angle_gamma   90.00
#
_symmetry.space_group_name_H-M   'P 1'
#
loop_
_entity.id
_entity.type
_entity.pdbx_description
1 polymer ?
#
loop_
_entity_poly.entity_id
_entity_poly.type
_entity_poly.pdbx_seq_one_letter_code
_entity_poly.pdbx_strand_id
1 'polypeptide(L)'
;MTRFTLFCILGFSLLPGDSLDAEPRSWRSANGNRSFRAEFVSSDGKNVVLKRTDNRTVTVALKNLHPSDRDWIREQSTKVEAREHGGLRGACFDTLSYGDTRRIVEKKLRESLVVSKSLDDRLVGRTGLNGIYQTTIAEKPYELFFHWAGEDHLQEITLRGKTVPETAYEQTLRQTWTSLVSLLTKYHGKPVQTTGYPARAELQDGKLLGSHLWHTPDRHSILLCTGREGAGYLVSIRFSEELIPPNRLEGADEQVPADP
;
A
#
# COMPACT_ATOMS: atom_id res chain seq x y z
N MET A 1 53.56 -9.76 5.51
CA MET A 1 52.46 -10.50 4.84
C MET A 1 51.22 -9.62 4.81
N THR A 2 51.06 -8.84 3.75
CA THR A 2 49.99 -7.85 3.62
C THR A 2 48.90 -8.46 2.75
N ARG A 3 47.79 -8.90 3.35
CA ARG A 3 46.68 -9.50 2.63
C ARG A 3 45.88 -8.42 1.91
N PHE A 4 46.06 -8.32 0.60
CA PHE A 4 45.14 -7.63 -0.30
C PHE A 4 43.88 -8.47 -0.45
N THR A 5 42.74 -7.99 0.06
CA THR A 5 41.43 -8.59 -0.22
C THR A 5 40.95 -8.10 -1.57
N LEU A 6 40.84 -9.03 -2.51
CA LEU A 6 40.33 -8.85 -3.87
C LEU A 6 38.87 -8.38 -3.84
N PHE A 7 38.55 -7.30 -4.56
CA PHE A 7 37.18 -6.88 -4.87
C PHE A 7 36.72 -7.67 -6.10
N CYS A 8 35.77 -8.59 -5.92
CA CYS A 8 35.09 -9.22 -7.06
C CYS A 8 34.00 -8.29 -7.59
N ILE A 9 34.16 -7.81 -8.81
CA ILE A 9 33.13 -7.13 -9.59
C ILE A 9 32.28 -8.24 -10.23
N LEU A 10 31.15 -8.59 -9.62
CA LEU A 10 30.13 -9.39 -10.30
C LEU A 10 29.14 -8.41 -10.97
N GLY A 11 29.14 -8.40 -12.30
CA GLY A 11 28.15 -7.68 -13.09
C GLY A 11 26.78 -8.34 -12.95
N PHE A 12 25.91 -7.74 -12.14
CA PHE A 12 24.49 -8.10 -12.09
C PHE A 12 23.74 -7.12 -12.98
N SER A 13 23.01 -7.66 -13.95
CA SER A 13 22.14 -6.92 -14.85
C SER A 13 21.12 -6.13 -14.03
N LEU A 14 21.26 -4.81 -14.03
CA LEU A 14 20.33 -3.88 -13.38
C LEU A 14 18.98 -3.97 -14.11
N LEU A 15 18.00 -4.59 -13.46
CA LEU A 15 16.62 -4.17 -13.67
C LEU A 15 16.52 -2.70 -13.23
N PRO A 16 15.78 -1.84 -13.95
CA PRO A 16 15.56 -0.46 -13.53
C PRO A 16 14.74 -0.49 -12.24
N GLY A 17 15.43 -0.49 -11.10
CA GLY A 17 14.85 -0.13 -9.82
C GLY A 17 14.74 1.38 -9.78
N ASP A 18 13.56 1.87 -9.39
CA ASP A 18 13.33 3.28 -9.13
C ASP A 18 14.47 3.82 -8.27
N SER A 19 15.27 4.69 -8.87
CA SER A 19 16.38 5.32 -8.17
C SER A 19 15.77 6.25 -7.15
N LEU A 20 15.82 5.84 -5.88
CA LEU A 20 15.60 6.76 -4.78
C LEU A 20 16.70 7.81 -4.90
N ASP A 21 16.34 9.01 -5.35
CA ASP A 21 17.26 10.14 -5.47
C ASP A 21 17.61 10.62 -4.05
N ALA A 22 18.46 9.84 -3.39
CA ALA A 22 18.88 10.06 -2.02
C ALA A 22 20.13 10.93 -2.05
N GLU A 23 20.12 12.05 -1.33
CA GLU A 23 21.27 12.95 -1.25
C GLU A 23 22.56 12.19 -0.85
N PRO A 24 23.72 12.53 -1.45
CA PRO A 24 24.98 11.90 -1.11
C PRO A 24 25.31 12.04 0.39
N ARG A 25 25.46 10.91 1.09
CA ARG A 25 25.85 10.88 2.51
C ARG A 25 27.20 10.23 2.73
N SER A 26 27.77 10.43 3.92
CA SER A 26 28.96 9.71 4.37
C SER A 26 28.58 8.30 4.84
N TRP A 27 29.24 7.30 4.26
CA TRP A 27 29.13 5.87 4.60
C TRP A 27 30.39 5.42 5.29
N ARG A 28 30.28 4.55 6.30
CA ARG A 28 31.39 4.11 7.14
C ARG A 28 31.57 2.60 7.11
N SER A 29 32.83 2.15 7.20
CA SER A 29 33.15 0.74 7.43
C SER A 29 32.62 0.27 8.79
N ALA A 30 32.46 -1.05 8.97
CA ALA A 30 31.93 -1.66 10.18
C ALA A 30 32.61 -1.17 11.49
N ASN A 31 33.91 -0.90 11.44
CA ASN A 31 34.70 -0.38 12.55
C ASN A 31 34.85 1.16 12.58
N GLY A 32 34.25 1.88 11.63
CA GLY A 32 34.29 3.35 11.55
C GLY A 32 35.58 3.97 11.00
N ASN A 33 36.64 3.20 10.80
CA ASN A 33 37.96 3.74 10.44
C ASN A 33 38.10 4.18 8.97
N ARG A 34 37.13 3.86 8.11
CA ARG A 34 37.09 4.31 6.71
C ARG A 34 35.72 4.89 6.41
N SER A 35 35.69 5.94 5.59
CA SER A 35 34.46 6.53 5.10
C SER A 35 34.55 6.94 3.63
N PHE A 36 33.41 7.00 2.96
CA PHE A 36 33.30 7.55 1.60
C PHE A 36 31.93 8.17 1.39
N ARG A 37 31.80 9.09 0.42
CA ARG A 37 30.51 9.65 0.03
C ARG A 37 29.87 8.85 -1.10
N ALA A 38 28.59 8.56 -0.94
CA ALA A 38 27.75 7.95 -1.96
C ALA A 38 26.26 8.18 -1.68
N GLU A 39 25.45 8.02 -2.71
CA GLU A 39 23.99 8.00 -2.70
C GLU A 39 23.51 6.56 -2.51
N PHE A 40 22.41 6.37 -1.77
CA PHE A 40 21.76 5.06 -1.67
C PHE A 40 20.96 4.78 -2.94
N VAL A 41 21.12 3.60 -3.53
CA VAL A 41 20.33 3.19 -4.70
C VAL A 41 19.30 2.14 -4.30
N SER A 42 19.74 1.02 -3.70
CA SER A 42 18.85 -0.08 -3.31
C SER A 42 19.50 -1.01 -2.29
N SER A 43 18.70 -1.87 -1.66
CA SER A 43 19.18 -2.96 -0.81
C SER A 43 18.33 -4.21 -0.97
N ASP A 44 18.96 -5.39 -0.94
CA ASP A 44 18.31 -6.71 -0.92
C ASP A 44 18.25 -7.30 0.51
N GLY A 45 18.58 -6.50 1.54
CA GLY A 45 18.67 -6.91 2.94
C GLY A 45 20.00 -7.57 3.33
N LYS A 46 20.84 -7.98 2.36
CA LYS A 46 22.19 -8.55 2.59
C LYS A 46 23.29 -7.63 2.07
N ASN A 47 23.02 -6.95 0.96
CA ASN A 47 23.89 -6.05 0.23
C ASN A 47 23.16 -4.72 0.01
N VAL A 48 23.94 -3.68 -0.17
CA VAL A 48 23.48 -2.35 -0.56
C VAL A 48 24.21 -1.90 -1.81
N VAL A 49 23.47 -1.33 -2.75
CA VAL A 49 24.01 -0.68 -3.94
C VAL A 49 24.09 0.81 -3.65
N LEU A 50 25.29 1.37 -3.81
CA LEU A 50 25.58 2.77 -3.55
C LEU A 50 26.17 3.42 -4.80
N LYS A 51 25.71 4.62 -5.16
CA LYS A 51 26.24 5.38 -6.29
C LYS A 51 27.21 6.44 -5.77
N ARG A 52 28.47 6.33 -6.15
CA ARG A 52 29.53 7.27 -5.75
C ARG A 52 29.40 8.58 -6.55
N THR A 53 30.07 9.62 -6.08
CA THR A 53 30.11 10.95 -6.73
C THR A 53 30.70 10.95 -8.14
N ASP A 54 31.43 9.90 -8.52
CA ASP A 54 31.94 9.68 -9.89
C ASP A 54 30.93 8.93 -10.78
N ASN A 55 29.66 8.85 -10.37
CA ASN A 55 28.58 8.09 -10.99
C ASN A 55 28.80 6.57 -11.07
N ARG A 56 29.82 6.01 -10.42
CA ARG A 56 30.02 4.56 -10.36
C ARG A 56 29.19 3.97 -9.23
N THR A 57 28.54 2.83 -9.51
CA THR A 57 27.88 2.04 -8.46
C THR A 57 28.86 1.07 -7.80
N VAL A 58 28.71 0.89 -6.50
CA VAL A 58 29.44 -0.10 -5.71
C VAL A 58 28.45 -0.89 -4.88
N THR A 59 28.64 -2.21 -4.82
CA THR A 59 27.86 -3.09 -3.97
C THR A 59 28.65 -3.40 -2.71
N VAL A 60 28.05 -3.12 -1.55
CA VAL A 60 28.68 -3.34 -0.25
C VAL A 60 27.82 -4.30 0.57
N ALA A 61 28.42 -5.33 1.15
CA ALA A 61 27.70 -6.21 2.07
C ALA A 61 27.26 -5.40 3.32
N LEU A 62 26.00 -5.52 3.71
CA LEU A 62 25.40 -4.74 4.80
C LEU A 62 26.18 -4.93 6.12
N LYS A 63 26.68 -6.14 6.38
CA LYS A 63 27.51 -6.46 7.55
C LYS A 63 28.83 -5.67 7.62
N ASN A 64 29.32 -5.17 6.49
CA ASN A 64 30.57 -4.40 6.40
C ASN A 64 30.36 -2.90 6.62
N LEU A 65 29.11 -2.46 6.76
CA LEU A 65 28.78 -1.08 7.10
C LEU A 65 28.70 -0.87 8.61
N HIS A 66 28.98 0.35 9.02
CA HIS A 66 28.86 0.79 10.41
C HIS A 66 27.41 0.62 10.91
N PRO A 67 27.19 0.31 12.20
CA PRO A 67 25.84 0.14 12.78
C PRO A 67 24.84 1.24 12.38
N SER A 68 25.21 2.51 12.51
CA SER A 68 24.35 3.65 12.14
C SER A 68 23.90 3.64 10.67
N ASP A 69 24.73 3.16 9.76
CA ASP A 69 24.41 3.14 8.33
C ASP A 69 23.46 1.99 8.02
N ARG A 70 23.62 0.86 8.73
CA ARG A 70 22.67 -0.25 8.68
C ARG A 70 21.31 0.15 9.25
N ASP A 71 21.29 0.91 10.35
CA ASP A 71 20.06 1.42 10.95
C ASP A 71 19.33 2.37 10.00
N TRP A 72 20.08 3.26 9.34
CA TRP A 72 19.50 4.14 8.33
C TRP A 72 18.98 3.37 7.11
N ILE A 73 19.71 2.38 6.59
CA ILE A 73 19.23 1.55 5.47
C ILE A 73 17.92 0.86 5.86
N ARG A 74 17.84 0.32 7.07
CA ARG A 74 16.62 -0.30 7.59
C ARG A 74 15.45 0.66 7.57
N GLU A 75 15.65 1.89 8.04
CA GLU A 75 14.62 2.93 8.02
C GLU A 75 14.17 3.28 6.59
N GLN A 76 15.11 3.38 5.64
CA GLN A 76 14.76 3.61 4.23
C GLN A 76 14.01 2.43 3.63
N SER A 77 14.44 1.20 3.88
CA SER A 77 13.73 -0.01 3.44
C SER A 77 12.31 -0.04 3.98
N THR A 78 12.11 0.29 5.26
CA THR A 78 10.76 0.38 5.86
C THR A 78 9.90 1.45 5.16
N LYS A 79 10.47 2.61 4.80
CA LYS A 79 9.75 3.66 4.05
C LYS A 79 9.38 3.22 2.64
N VAL A 80 10.26 2.49 1.95
CA VAL A 80 10.01 1.95 0.61
C VAL A 80 8.91 0.89 0.68
N GLU A 81 9.02 -0.08 1.58
CA GLU A 81 7.99 -1.10 1.80
C GLU A 81 6.64 -0.47 2.11
N ALA A 82 6.61 0.55 2.98
CA ALA A 82 5.41 1.31 3.31
C ALA A 82 4.75 1.90 2.05
N ARG A 83 5.54 2.57 1.20
CA ARG A 83 5.06 3.14 -0.07
C ARG A 83 4.55 2.09 -1.04
N GLU A 84 5.20 0.93 -1.13
CA GLU A 84 4.77 -0.16 -2.02
C GLU A 84 3.40 -0.73 -1.68
N HIS A 85 3.04 -0.80 -0.39
CA HIS A 85 1.73 -1.30 0.01
C HIS A 85 0.71 -0.19 0.26
N GLY A 86 1.11 1.07 0.44
CA GLY A 86 0.19 2.22 0.58
C GLY A 86 -0.83 2.07 1.72
N GLY A 87 -0.49 1.29 2.74
CA GLY A 87 -1.37 0.90 3.86
C GLY A 87 -2.22 -0.36 3.67
N LEU A 88 -2.14 -1.06 2.52
CA LEU A 88 -3.00 -2.22 2.27
C LEU A 88 -2.67 -3.49 3.08
N ARG A 89 -1.46 -3.66 3.63
CA ARG A 89 -1.03 -4.92 4.24
C ARG A 89 -1.78 -5.30 5.54
N GLY A 90 -2.45 -4.35 6.20
CA GLY A 90 -3.17 -4.56 7.46
C GLY A 90 -4.60 -5.08 7.28
N ALA A 91 -5.19 -5.66 8.33
CA ALA A 91 -6.58 -6.14 8.29
C ALA A 91 -7.63 -5.01 8.29
N CYS A 92 -7.27 -3.82 8.77
CA CYS A 92 -8.12 -2.63 8.80
C CYS A 92 -7.59 -1.55 7.84
N PHE A 93 -6.39 -1.00 8.08
CA PHE A 93 -5.62 -0.19 7.13
C PHE A 93 -4.33 0.25 7.83
N ASP A 94 -3.18 0.06 7.20
CA ASP A 94 -1.86 0.40 7.76
C ASP A 94 -1.70 -0.14 9.20
N THR A 95 -1.55 0.75 10.18
CA THR A 95 -1.41 0.42 11.61
C THR A 95 -2.72 0.51 12.40
N LEU A 96 -3.83 0.86 11.74
CA LEU A 96 -5.15 0.97 12.36
C LEU A 96 -5.73 -0.40 12.71
N SER A 97 -6.62 -0.40 13.70
CA SER A 97 -7.30 -1.60 14.18
C SER A 97 -8.78 -1.30 14.42
N TYR A 98 -9.63 -2.28 14.15
CA TYR A 98 -11.05 -2.17 14.51
C TYR A 98 -11.19 -1.98 16.03
N GLY A 99 -12.16 -1.16 16.44
CA GLY A 99 -12.36 -0.75 17.83
C GLY A 99 -11.50 0.43 18.29
N ASP A 100 -10.49 0.86 17.52
CA ASP A 100 -9.72 2.07 17.84
C ASP A 100 -10.67 3.28 18.01
N THR A 101 -10.40 4.11 19.03
CA THR A 101 -11.10 5.39 19.22
C THR A 101 -10.63 6.44 18.23
N ARG A 102 -11.41 7.50 17.96
CA ARG A 102 -10.96 8.60 17.08
C ARG A 102 -9.61 9.16 17.50
N ARG A 103 -9.40 9.33 18.81
CA ARG A 103 -8.12 9.79 19.38
C ARG A 103 -6.96 8.86 19.04
N ILE A 104 -7.18 7.54 19.12
CA ILE A 104 -6.16 6.53 18.80
C ILE A 104 -5.90 6.51 17.29
N VAL A 105 -6.95 6.54 16.47
CA VAL A 105 -6.84 6.60 15.00
C VAL A 105 -6.03 7.82 14.59
N GLU A 106 -6.36 9.02 15.07
CA GLU A 106 -5.60 10.23 14.75
C GLU A 106 -4.12 10.13 15.15
N LYS A 107 -3.83 9.53 16.31
CA LYS A 107 -2.45 9.32 16.76
C LYS A 107 -1.70 8.41 15.78
N LYS A 108 -2.27 7.26 15.45
CA LYS A 108 -1.66 6.29 14.52
C LYS A 108 -1.47 6.89 13.13
N LEU A 109 -2.46 7.65 12.63
CA LEU A 109 -2.36 8.34 11.33
C LEU A 109 -1.27 9.41 11.29
N ARG A 110 -1.00 10.11 12.40
CA ARG A 110 0.13 11.07 12.49
C ARG A 110 1.49 10.37 12.45
N GLU A 111 1.57 9.14 12.94
CA GLU A 111 2.80 8.34 12.99
C GLU A 111 2.98 7.46 11.72
N SER A 112 1.96 7.39 10.86
CA SER A 112 1.95 6.57 9.65
C SER A 112 2.96 7.05 8.60
N LEU A 113 3.62 6.10 7.94
CA LEU A 113 4.54 6.37 6.84
C LEU A 113 3.84 6.50 5.48
N VAL A 114 2.56 6.15 5.39
CA VAL A 114 1.80 6.10 4.13
C VAL A 114 0.68 7.12 4.06
N VAL A 115 0.32 7.74 5.19
CA VAL A 115 -0.75 8.72 5.28
C VAL A 115 -0.18 10.13 5.32
N SER A 116 -0.86 11.02 4.60
CA SER A 116 -0.70 12.47 4.68
C SER A 116 -2.03 13.11 5.05
N LYS A 117 -1.98 14.39 5.43
CA LYS A 117 -3.13 15.16 5.88
C LYS A 117 -3.29 16.39 4.99
N SER A 118 -4.47 16.61 4.44
CA SER A 118 -4.76 17.73 3.51
C SER A 118 -5.14 19.04 4.20
N LEU A 119 -5.46 18.99 5.51
CA LEU A 119 -5.96 20.13 6.29
C LEU A 119 -5.08 20.40 7.53
N ASP A 120 -4.92 21.67 7.87
CA ASP A 120 -4.26 22.11 9.11
C ASP A 120 -4.97 21.54 10.36
N ASP A 121 -4.20 21.16 11.38
CA ASP A 121 -4.69 20.59 12.64
C ASP A 121 -5.75 21.45 13.33
N ARG A 122 -5.66 22.78 13.22
CA ARG A 122 -6.61 23.72 13.83
C ARG A 122 -8.00 23.68 13.21
N LEU A 123 -8.12 23.16 11.99
CA LEU A 123 -9.39 23.10 11.26
C LEU A 123 -10.08 21.73 11.34
N VAL A 124 -9.36 20.69 11.78
CA VAL A 124 -9.88 19.31 11.81
C VAL A 124 -11.02 19.11 12.80
N GLY A 125 -10.95 19.76 13.98
CA GLY A 125 -12.02 19.67 14.98
C GLY A 125 -13.39 20.17 14.52
N ARG A 126 -13.46 20.88 13.38
CA ARG A 126 -14.71 21.43 12.82
C ARG A 126 -15.29 20.59 11.68
N THR A 127 -14.45 19.85 10.97
CA THR A 127 -14.83 19.12 9.74
C THR A 127 -14.99 17.62 9.98
N GLY A 128 -14.37 17.07 11.04
CA GLY A 128 -14.30 15.62 11.28
C GLY A 128 -13.23 14.96 10.41
N LEU A 129 -12.96 13.66 10.63
CA LEU A 129 -11.79 12.98 10.03
C LEU A 129 -11.96 12.60 8.55
N ASN A 130 -13.20 12.53 8.07
CA ASN A 130 -13.53 12.00 6.75
C ASN A 130 -13.06 12.95 5.63
N GLY A 131 -12.30 12.40 4.67
CA GLY A 131 -11.79 13.16 3.52
C GLY A 131 -10.55 14.03 3.81
N ILE A 132 -10.08 14.09 5.06
CA ILE A 132 -8.89 14.90 5.42
C ILE A 132 -7.59 14.10 5.28
N TYR A 133 -7.63 12.81 5.61
CA TYR A 133 -6.48 11.94 5.49
C TYR A 133 -6.43 11.32 4.09
N GLN A 134 -5.22 11.23 3.55
CA GLN A 134 -4.97 10.73 2.20
C GLN A 134 -3.82 9.73 2.21
N THR A 135 -3.94 8.66 1.41
CA THR A 135 -2.86 7.72 1.10
C THR A 135 -2.62 7.70 -0.41
N THR A 136 -1.50 7.11 -0.83
CA THR A 136 -1.21 6.84 -2.23
C THR A 136 -0.97 5.35 -2.43
N ILE A 137 -1.69 4.74 -3.38
CA ILE A 137 -1.56 3.33 -3.74
C ILE A 137 -1.36 3.27 -5.25
N ALA A 138 -0.28 2.60 -5.70
CA ALA A 138 0.10 2.54 -7.12
C ALA A 138 0.07 3.94 -7.79
N GLU A 139 0.67 4.93 -7.13
CA GLU A 139 0.74 6.33 -7.57
C GLU A 139 -0.61 7.04 -7.72
N LYS A 140 -1.71 6.43 -7.25
CA LYS A 140 -3.05 7.04 -7.26
C LYS A 140 -3.42 7.48 -5.84
N PRO A 141 -3.92 8.72 -5.67
CA PRO A 141 -4.34 9.21 -4.37
C PRO A 141 -5.71 8.66 -3.97
N TYR A 142 -5.87 8.36 -2.69
CA TYR A 142 -7.12 7.94 -2.07
C TYR A 142 -7.37 8.75 -0.81
N GLU A 143 -8.60 9.18 -0.62
CA GLU A 143 -9.08 9.81 0.61
C GLU A 143 -9.64 8.75 1.55
N LEU A 144 -9.37 8.90 2.84
CA LEU A 144 -9.83 8.00 3.89
C LEU A 144 -11.16 8.51 4.46
N PHE A 145 -12.13 7.61 4.52
CA PHE A 145 -13.42 7.80 5.15
C PHE A 145 -13.61 6.75 6.23
N PHE A 146 -13.97 7.18 7.43
CA PHE A 146 -14.11 6.35 8.61
C PHE A 146 -15.59 6.21 8.98
N HIS A 147 -15.98 4.97 9.25
CA HIS A 147 -17.27 4.65 9.85
C HIS A 147 -17.06 4.17 11.29
N TRP A 148 -17.89 4.67 12.19
CA TRP A 148 -17.77 4.47 13.63
C TRP A 148 -19.01 3.75 14.14
N ALA A 149 -18.82 2.66 14.86
CA ALA A 149 -19.85 2.00 15.64
C ALA A 149 -19.98 2.65 17.02
N GLY A 150 -21.21 2.75 17.52
CA GLY A 150 -21.50 3.39 18.80
C GLY A 150 -21.01 4.84 18.83
N GLU A 151 -20.52 5.29 19.99
CA GLU A 151 -20.05 6.67 20.13
C GLU A 151 -18.65 6.89 19.55
N ASP A 152 -17.73 5.90 19.60
CA ASP A 152 -16.31 6.15 19.27
C ASP A 152 -15.49 4.91 18.91
N HIS A 153 -16.06 3.89 18.24
CA HIS A 153 -15.27 2.70 17.84
C HIS A 153 -15.15 2.57 16.33
N LEU A 154 -13.92 2.52 15.82
CA LEU A 154 -13.68 2.34 14.39
C LEU A 154 -14.21 0.98 13.92
N GLN A 155 -15.17 0.99 13.00
CA GLN A 155 -15.76 -0.23 12.42
C GLN A 155 -15.33 -0.44 10.98
N GLU A 156 -15.06 0.65 10.26
CA GLU A 156 -14.72 0.55 8.84
C GLU A 156 -13.91 1.74 8.34
N ILE A 157 -13.09 1.46 7.34
CA ILE A 157 -12.38 2.46 6.55
C ILE A 157 -12.67 2.23 5.08
N THR A 158 -13.09 3.29 4.40
CA THR A 158 -13.18 3.34 2.95
C THR A 158 -12.09 4.23 2.39
N LEU A 159 -11.23 3.66 1.55
CA LEU A 159 -10.29 4.38 0.70
C LEU A 159 -11.01 4.73 -0.60
N ARG A 160 -11.24 6.02 -0.84
CA ARG A 160 -11.97 6.50 -2.02
C ARG A 160 -11.02 7.17 -3.00
N GLY A 161 -10.95 6.64 -4.22
CA GLY A 161 -10.17 7.26 -5.29
C GLY A 161 -10.85 8.52 -5.84
N LYS A 162 -10.06 9.36 -6.52
CA LYS A 162 -10.62 10.50 -7.27
C LYS A 162 -11.49 10.03 -8.43
N THR A 163 -12.55 10.77 -8.71
CA THR A 163 -13.38 10.52 -9.89
C THR A 163 -12.61 10.80 -11.18
N VAL A 164 -12.78 9.93 -12.16
CA VAL A 164 -12.37 10.16 -13.56
C VAL A 164 -13.59 10.42 -14.43
N PRO A 165 -13.46 11.17 -15.53
CA PRO A 165 -14.56 11.37 -16.46
C PRO A 165 -14.92 10.07 -17.18
N GLU A 166 -16.12 10.02 -17.76
CA GLU A 166 -16.63 8.90 -18.54
C GLU A 166 -15.65 8.40 -19.63
N THR A 167 -14.98 9.33 -20.32
CA THR A 167 -14.00 9.04 -21.38
C THR A 167 -12.78 8.25 -20.89
N ALA A 168 -12.50 8.29 -19.58
CA ALA A 168 -11.37 7.61 -18.95
C ALA A 168 -11.78 6.28 -18.29
N TYR A 169 -13.06 5.90 -18.34
CA TYR A 169 -13.58 4.71 -17.67
C TYR A 169 -12.93 3.41 -18.16
N GLU A 170 -12.88 3.20 -19.48
CA GLU A 170 -12.43 1.93 -20.04
C GLU A 170 -10.92 1.72 -19.98
N GLN A 171 -10.15 2.81 -19.91
CA GLN A 171 -8.69 2.75 -19.88
C GLN A 171 -8.14 3.02 -18.49
N THR A 172 -8.29 4.26 -18.00
CA THR A 172 -7.63 4.71 -16.75
C THR A 172 -8.24 4.04 -15.53
N LEU A 173 -9.57 4.01 -15.42
CA LEU A 173 -10.22 3.42 -14.25
C LEU A 173 -10.07 1.89 -14.24
N ARG A 174 -10.22 1.24 -15.39
CA ARG A 174 -9.97 -0.21 -15.55
C ARG A 174 -8.53 -0.59 -15.20
N GLN A 175 -7.54 0.20 -15.61
CA GLN A 175 -6.14 -0.03 -15.24
C GLN A 175 -5.95 0.08 -13.73
N THR A 176 -6.48 1.14 -13.12
CA THR A 176 -6.41 1.36 -11.67
C THR A 176 -7.06 0.20 -10.91
N TRP A 177 -8.26 -0.21 -11.34
CA TRP A 177 -8.98 -1.36 -10.79
C TRP A 177 -8.15 -2.66 -10.88
N THR A 178 -7.58 -2.96 -12.05
CA THR A 178 -6.74 -4.15 -12.26
C THR A 178 -5.50 -4.15 -11.35
N SER A 179 -4.84 -3.00 -11.21
CA SER A 179 -3.72 -2.82 -10.31
C SER A 179 -4.11 -3.07 -8.84
N LEU A 180 -5.28 -2.57 -8.42
CA LEU A 180 -5.79 -2.81 -7.07
C LEU A 180 -6.13 -4.28 -6.81
N VAL A 181 -6.77 -4.97 -7.76
CA VAL A 181 -7.01 -6.43 -7.66
C VAL A 181 -5.69 -7.16 -7.44
N SER A 182 -4.65 -6.79 -8.18
CA SER A 182 -3.33 -7.42 -8.10
C SER A 182 -2.66 -7.17 -6.74
N LEU A 183 -2.71 -5.94 -6.23
CA LEU A 183 -2.15 -5.57 -4.93
C LEU A 183 -2.91 -6.20 -3.76
N LEU A 184 -4.24 -6.15 -3.76
CA LEU A 184 -5.06 -6.77 -2.73
C LEU A 184 -4.84 -8.29 -2.72
N THR A 185 -4.73 -8.92 -3.89
CA THR A 185 -4.41 -10.35 -3.98
C THR A 185 -3.00 -10.66 -3.47
N LYS A 186 -2.01 -9.80 -3.75
CA LYS A 186 -0.65 -9.94 -3.23
C LYS A 186 -0.62 -9.92 -1.69
N TYR A 187 -1.42 -9.06 -1.05
CA TYR A 187 -1.36 -8.85 0.40
C TYR A 187 -2.37 -9.68 1.20
N HIS A 188 -3.51 -10.07 0.63
CA HIS A 188 -4.58 -10.79 1.32
C HIS A 188 -4.88 -12.18 0.73
N GLY A 189 -4.13 -12.61 -0.28
CA GLY A 189 -4.37 -13.89 -0.95
C GLY A 189 -5.55 -13.84 -1.92
N LYS A 190 -6.09 -15.01 -2.27
CA LYS A 190 -7.17 -15.08 -3.26
C LYS A 190 -8.49 -14.53 -2.69
N PRO A 191 -9.24 -13.74 -3.47
CA PRO A 191 -10.58 -13.32 -3.09
C PRO A 191 -11.51 -14.53 -2.94
N VAL A 192 -12.44 -14.45 -1.99
CA VAL A 192 -13.50 -15.46 -1.78
C VAL A 192 -14.65 -15.29 -2.76
N GLN A 193 -14.76 -14.13 -3.40
CA GLN A 193 -15.69 -13.85 -4.49
C GLN A 193 -15.10 -12.84 -5.46
N THR A 194 -15.33 -13.03 -6.75
CA THR A 194 -14.90 -12.14 -7.82
C THR A 194 -15.99 -11.93 -8.86
N THR A 195 -15.89 -10.82 -9.58
CA THR A 195 -16.59 -10.57 -10.84
C THR A 195 -15.68 -9.77 -11.77
N GLY A 196 -16.12 -9.59 -13.01
CA GLY A 196 -15.42 -8.75 -13.99
C GLY A 196 -15.43 -7.27 -13.63
N TYR A 197 -14.67 -6.48 -14.38
CA TYR A 197 -14.80 -5.02 -14.34
C TYR A 197 -16.22 -4.63 -14.79
N PRO A 198 -16.98 -3.88 -13.98
CA PRO A 198 -18.42 -3.67 -14.24
C PRO A 198 -18.66 -2.84 -15.50
N ALA A 199 -19.75 -3.11 -16.21
CA ALA A 199 -20.17 -2.23 -17.29
C ALA A 199 -20.69 -0.90 -16.71
N ARG A 200 -20.47 0.20 -17.42
CA ARG A 200 -20.93 1.55 -16.98
C ARG A 200 -22.43 1.61 -16.69
N ALA A 201 -23.23 0.86 -17.44
CA ALA A 201 -24.67 0.80 -17.28
C ALA A 201 -25.12 0.17 -15.95
N GLU A 202 -24.26 -0.64 -15.31
CA GLU A 202 -24.53 -1.24 -13.99
C GLU A 202 -24.28 -0.26 -12.84
N LEU A 203 -23.52 0.82 -13.09
CA LEU A 203 -23.16 1.81 -12.08
C LEU A 203 -24.22 2.89 -11.96
N GLN A 204 -25.03 2.76 -10.90
CA GLN A 204 -26.00 3.78 -10.49
C GLN A 204 -25.29 4.93 -9.76
N ASP A 205 -25.78 6.15 -9.97
CA ASP A 205 -25.24 7.34 -9.31
C ASP A 205 -25.38 7.23 -7.78
N GLY A 206 -24.34 7.65 -7.06
CA GLY A 206 -24.27 7.60 -5.61
C GLY A 206 -24.11 6.20 -5.02
N LYS A 207 -23.89 5.16 -5.83
CA LYS A 207 -23.71 3.78 -5.36
C LYS A 207 -22.33 3.22 -5.68
N LEU A 208 -21.88 2.35 -4.77
CA LEU A 208 -20.68 1.53 -4.94
C LEU A 208 -21.13 0.10 -5.26
N LEU A 209 -20.59 -0.47 -6.33
CA LEU A 209 -20.79 -1.86 -6.71
C LEU A 209 -19.54 -2.67 -6.35
N GLY A 210 -19.68 -3.64 -5.46
CA GLY A 210 -18.61 -4.53 -5.03
C GLY A 210 -18.26 -5.54 -6.12
N SER A 211 -16.99 -5.59 -6.51
CA SER A 211 -16.49 -6.51 -7.55
C SER A 211 -15.72 -7.70 -6.98
N HIS A 212 -15.00 -7.49 -5.88
CA HIS A 212 -14.19 -8.52 -5.24
C HIS A 212 -14.36 -8.43 -3.73
N LEU A 213 -14.35 -9.59 -3.08
CA LEU A 213 -14.41 -9.75 -1.63
C LEU A 213 -13.24 -10.62 -1.18
N TRP A 214 -12.50 -10.16 -0.18
CA TRP A 214 -11.51 -10.94 0.56
C TRP A 214 -11.95 -11.06 2.02
N HIS A 215 -11.57 -12.16 2.64
CA HIS A 215 -11.63 -12.32 4.08
C HIS A 215 -10.21 -12.33 4.66
N THR A 216 -10.00 -11.60 5.73
CA THR A 216 -8.74 -11.64 6.47
C THR A 216 -8.71 -12.86 7.41
N PRO A 217 -7.53 -13.28 7.90
CA PRO A 217 -7.44 -14.36 8.90
C PRO A 217 -8.27 -14.10 10.17
N ASP A 218 -8.43 -12.83 10.54
CA ASP A 218 -9.20 -12.38 11.70
C ASP A 218 -10.72 -12.27 11.42
N ARG A 219 -11.17 -12.81 10.28
CA ARG A 219 -12.59 -12.81 9.86
C ARG A 219 -13.19 -11.43 9.62
N HIS A 220 -12.38 -10.50 9.11
CA HIS A 220 -12.86 -9.20 8.60
C HIS A 220 -12.97 -9.23 7.08
N SER A 221 -13.63 -8.23 6.50
CA SER A 221 -13.87 -8.16 5.05
C SER A 221 -13.11 -7.01 4.39
N ILE A 222 -12.64 -7.27 3.18
CA ILE A 222 -12.11 -6.24 2.29
C ILE A 222 -12.87 -6.31 0.98
N LEU A 223 -13.44 -5.20 0.52
CA LEU A 223 -14.13 -5.10 -0.76
C LEU A 223 -13.44 -4.12 -1.68
N LEU A 224 -13.27 -4.52 -2.95
CA LEU A 224 -12.96 -3.61 -4.03
C LEU A 224 -14.25 -3.25 -4.76
N CYS A 225 -14.60 -1.97 -4.75
CA CYS A 225 -15.81 -1.46 -5.39
C CYS A 225 -15.48 -0.48 -6.51
N THR A 226 -16.38 -0.40 -7.48
CA THR A 226 -16.42 0.67 -8.48
C THR A 226 -17.71 1.45 -8.29
N GLY A 227 -17.67 2.77 -8.42
CA GLY A 227 -18.84 3.62 -8.21
C GLY A 227 -18.95 4.75 -9.20
N ARG A 228 -20.11 5.40 -9.16
CA ARG A 228 -20.42 6.61 -9.91
C ARG A 228 -20.81 7.73 -8.95
N GLU A 229 -20.28 8.92 -9.21
CA GLU A 229 -20.61 10.15 -8.51
C GLU A 229 -20.85 11.26 -9.54
N GLY A 230 -22.11 11.61 -9.73
CA GLY A 230 -22.55 12.49 -10.80
C GLY A 230 -22.12 11.96 -12.18
N ALA A 231 -21.27 12.73 -12.85
CA ALA A 231 -20.69 12.37 -14.15
C ALA A 231 -19.34 11.63 -14.04
N GLY A 232 -18.81 11.48 -12.82
CA GLY A 232 -17.52 10.87 -12.53
C GLY A 232 -17.63 9.41 -12.11
N TYR A 233 -16.56 8.66 -12.33
CA TYR A 233 -16.43 7.26 -11.93
C TYR A 233 -15.19 7.06 -11.07
N LEU A 234 -15.28 6.20 -10.06
CA LEU A 234 -14.18 5.96 -9.12
C LEU A 234 -14.07 4.49 -8.73
N VAL A 235 -12.92 4.15 -8.15
CA VAL A 235 -12.73 2.90 -7.40
C VAL A 235 -12.60 3.21 -5.92
N SER A 236 -13.07 2.30 -5.09
CA SER A 236 -12.90 2.39 -3.63
C SER A 236 -12.54 1.04 -3.03
N ILE A 237 -11.81 1.06 -1.92
CA ILE A 237 -11.49 -0.13 -1.13
C ILE A 237 -12.13 0.05 0.23
N ARG A 238 -12.97 -0.91 0.63
CA ARG A 238 -13.68 -0.89 1.91
C ARG A 238 -13.11 -1.99 2.80
N PHE A 239 -12.52 -1.59 3.92
CA PHE A 239 -12.10 -2.47 5.00
C PHE A 239 -13.16 -2.43 6.09
N SER A 240 -13.77 -3.58 6.38
CA SER A 240 -14.90 -3.67 7.29
C SER A 240 -14.64 -4.71 8.37
N GLU A 241 -14.94 -4.35 9.62
CA GLU A 241 -14.92 -5.28 10.76
C GLU A 241 -15.88 -6.45 10.52
N GLU A 242 -16.99 -6.20 9.82
CA GLU A 242 -18.01 -7.20 9.52
C GLU A 242 -17.49 -8.29 8.59
N LEU A 243 -17.85 -9.55 8.87
CA LEU A 243 -17.65 -10.67 7.96
C LEU A 243 -18.81 -10.72 6.95
N ILE A 244 -18.64 -10.07 5.81
CA ILE A 244 -19.61 -10.05 4.72
C ILE A 244 -19.59 -11.43 4.04
N PRO A 245 -20.73 -12.13 3.95
CA PRO A 245 -20.78 -13.43 3.28
C PRO A 245 -20.66 -13.26 1.76
N PRO A 246 -20.07 -14.24 1.04
CA PRO A 246 -20.17 -14.28 -0.42
C PRO A 246 -21.63 -14.42 -0.85
N ASN A 247 -22.01 -13.69 -1.91
CA ASN A 247 -23.28 -13.87 -2.60
C ASN A 247 -23.26 -15.25 -3.29
N ARG A 248 -23.94 -16.22 -2.70
CA ARG A 248 -24.26 -17.48 -3.39
C ARG A 248 -25.48 -17.24 -4.26
N LEU A 249 -25.36 -17.54 -5.54
CA LEU A 249 -26.55 -17.72 -6.37
C LEU A 249 -27.23 -19.00 -5.88
N GLU A 250 -28.47 -18.90 -5.40
CA GLU A 250 -29.28 -20.08 -5.06
C GLU A 250 -29.35 -21.01 -6.28
N GLY A 251 -28.99 -22.28 -6.12
CA GLY A 251 -29.10 -23.32 -7.15
C GLY A 251 -27.80 -23.87 -7.76
N ALA A 252 -26.61 -23.42 -7.34
CA ALA A 252 -25.35 -23.96 -7.87
C ALA A 252 -24.86 -25.28 -7.22
N ASP A 253 -25.40 -25.65 -6.05
CA ASP A 253 -24.99 -26.85 -5.30
C ASP A 253 -25.93 -28.06 -5.46
N GLU A 254 -26.93 -27.99 -6.36
CA GLU A 254 -27.94 -29.05 -6.51
C GLU A 254 -27.80 -29.83 -7.83
N GLN A 255 -26.60 -30.33 -8.10
CA GLN A 255 -26.39 -31.43 -9.04
C GLN A 255 -25.38 -32.42 -8.47
N VAL A 256 -25.79 -33.13 -7.42
CA VAL A 256 -25.26 -34.47 -7.16
C VAL A 256 -26.00 -35.40 -8.12
N PRO A 257 -25.33 -36.03 -9.12
CA PRO A 257 -25.99 -37.01 -9.95
C PRO A 257 -26.41 -38.18 -9.07
N ALA A 258 -27.70 -38.53 -9.11
CA ALA A 258 -28.16 -39.80 -8.57
C ALA A 258 -27.54 -40.92 -9.41
N ASP A 259 -26.67 -41.72 -8.80
CA ASP A 259 -26.16 -42.93 -9.42
C ASP A 259 -27.32 -43.94 -9.66
N PRO A 260 -27.33 -44.63 -10.81
CA PRO A 260 -28.34 -45.64 -11.14
C PRO A 260 -28.19 -46.95 -10.35
#